data_AF-A0A2E5ESF6-F1
#
_entry.id   AF-A0A2E5ESF6-F1
#
_cell.length_a   1.000
_cell.length_b   1.000
_cell.length_c   1.000
_cell.angle_alpha   90.00
_cell.angle_beta   90.00
_cell.angle_gamma   90.00
#
_symmetry.space_group_name_H-M   'P 1'
#
loop_
_entity.id
_entity.type
_entity.pdbx_description
1 polymer ?
#
loop_
_entity_poly.entity_id
_entity_poly.type
_entity_poly.pdbx_seq_one_letter_code
_entity_poly.pdbx_strand_id
1 'polypeptide(L)'
;MLAYLTPQKPLKIAYSAERLMILYYKPYSFTMQSLQQKRKDKMPLQELKQTQRDACVATCCAMLLNRPVEDVIEEFHKEFTNYLKTTDGYLAEHGVKVQRTEDRTTLLFNRIYMLLVPSLNTPGMFHQVLADTRHGKVVIYDPSRNLRYSMEPEGEMERQLLSWVIDYEVVEAPALKYKLEVH
;
A
#
# COMPACT_ATOMS: atom_id res chain seq x y z
N MET A 1 -24.82 -63.36 -7.24
CA MET A 1 -25.54 -63.18 -8.52
C MET A 1 -26.68 -62.21 -8.26
N LEU A 2 -26.86 -61.24 -9.16
CA LEU A 2 -27.54 -59.94 -8.99
C LEU A 2 -28.91 -59.93 -8.27
N ALA A 3 -29.12 -58.89 -7.45
CA ALA A 3 -30.42 -58.31 -7.17
C ALA A 3 -30.39 -56.80 -7.48
N TYR A 4 -31.32 -56.37 -8.33
CA TYR A 4 -31.54 -55.01 -8.81
C TYR A 4 -32.04 -54.09 -7.69
N LEU A 5 -31.50 -52.87 -7.58
CA LEU A 5 -32.10 -51.78 -6.79
C LEU A 5 -32.69 -50.73 -7.73
N THR A 6 -33.99 -50.49 -7.53
CA THR A 6 -34.85 -49.51 -8.20
C THR A 6 -34.47 -48.04 -7.88
N PRO A 7 -34.72 -47.08 -8.79
CA PRO A 7 -34.42 -45.67 -8.55
C PRO A 7 -35.50 -45.01 -7.65
N GLN A 8 -35.10 -44.50 -6.49
CA GLN A 8 -35.94 -43.66 -5.64
C GLN A 8 -35.92 -42.20 -6.15
N LYS A 9 -37.12 -41.63 -6.32
CA LYS A 9 -37.35 -40.23 -6.74
C LYS A 9 -36.68 -39.23 -5.77
N PRO A 10 -36.20 -38.06 -6.23
CA PRO A 10 -35.66 -37.05 -5.34
C PRO A 10 -36.79 -36.39 -4.53
N LEU A 11 -36.74 -36.55 -3.21
CA LEU A 11 -37.53 -35.75 -2.28
C LEU A 11 -37.01 -34.31 -2.31
N LYS A 12 -37.87 -33.38 -2.75
CA LYS A 12 -37.69 -31.96 -2.49
C LYS A 12 -37.87 -31.73 -1.00
N ILE A 13 -36.80 -31.37 -0.30
CA ILE A 13 -36.87 -30.78 1.04
C ILE A 13 -36.30 -29.38 0.94
N ALA A 14 -37.17 -28.39 1.11
CA ALA A 14 -36.80 -27.00 1.27
C ALA A 14 -36.12 -26.83 2.65
N TYR A 15 -34.91 -26.30 2.67
CA TYR A 15 -34.25 -25.89 3.90
C TYR A 15 -34.07 -24.37 3.87
N SER A 16 -34.64 -23.69 4.87
CA SER A 16 -34.41 -22.27 5.14
C SER A 16 -32.95 -22.05 5.52
N ALA A 17 -32.37 -20.94 5.06
CA ALA A 17 -30.93 -20.64 5.13
C ALA A 17 -30.35 -20.41 6.54
N GLU A 18 -31.10 -20.64 7.61
CA GLU A 18 -30.67 -20.33 8.98
C GLU A 18 -30.08 -21.54 9.73
N ARG A 19 -29.92 -22.70 9.09
CA ARG A 19 -29.52 -23.94 9.79
C ARG A 19 -28.28 -24.67 9.24
N LEU A 20 -27.37 -23.94 8.58
CA LEU A 20 -26.14 -24.50 8.00
C LEU A 20 -24.84 -23.78 8.44
N MET A 21 -24.86 -23.08 9.58
CA MET A 21 -23.67 -22.41 10.14
C MET A 21 -23.46 -22.75 11.62
N ILE A 22 -23.63 -24.02 11.98
CA ILE A 22 -23.21 -24.53 13.29
C ILE A 22 -22.50 -25.84 13.02
N LEU A 23 -21.17 -25.76 12.92
CA LEU A 23 -20.18 -26.81 13.20
C LEU A 23 -18.87 -26.38 12.52
N TYR A 24 -18.15 -25.43 13.14
CA TYR A 24 -16.68 -25.20 13.11
C TYR A 24 -16.40 -23.79 13.63
N TYR A 25 -16.75 -23.51 14.89
CA TYR A 25 -16.21 -22.37 15.61
C TYR A 25 -15.83 -22.83 17.02
N LYS A 26 -14.52 -22.99 17.27
CA LYS A 26 -14.00 -23.01 18.64
C LYS A 26 -14.20 -21.61 19.22
N PRO A 27 -14.78 -21.45 20.41
CA PRO A 27 -14.90 -20.14 21.02
C PRO A 27 -13.51 -19.68 21.47
N TYR A 28 -12.87 -18.81 20.70
CA TYR A 28 -11.86 -17.92 21.26
C TYR A 28 -12.63 -16.99 22.21
N SER A 29 -12.39 -17.12 23.51
CA SER A 29 -12.86 -16.18 24.52
C SER A 29 -12.20 -14.82 24.24
N PHE A 30 -12.87 -14.02 23.42
CA PHE A 30 -12.46 -12.70 23.00
C PHE A 30 -12.90 -11.71 24.08
N THR A 31 -12.02 -11.44 25.04
CA THR A 31 -12.28 -10.43 26.07
C THR A 31 -12.17 -9.03 25.45
N MET A 32 -13.14 -8.15 25.73
CA MET A 32 -13.19 -6.74 25.29
C MET A 32 -11.93 -5.91 25.61
N GLN A 33 -11.04 -6.42 26.46
CA GLN A 33 -9.75 -5.82 26.76
C GLN A 33 -8.72 -5.98 25.62
N SER A 34 -8.88 -6.95 24.71
CA SER A 34 -7.99 -7.12 23.54
C SER A 34 -8.28 -6.15 22.39
N LEU A 35 -9.47 -5.51 22.38
CA LEU A 35 -9.79 -4.39 21.49
C LEU A 35 -9.19 -3.07 21.99
N GLN A 36 -8.82 -3.00 23.27
CA GLN A 36 -8.21 -1.83 23.92
C GLN A 36 -6.68 -1.89 23.96
N GLN A 37 -6.06 -2.88 23.31
CA GLN A 37 -4.65 -2.80 22.93
C GLN A 37 -4.54 -1.78 21.79
N LYS A 38 -4.62 -0.49 22.14
CA LYS A 38 -4.42 0.70 21.32
C LYS A 38 -3.96 0.35 19.90
N ARG A 39 -4.89 0.31 18.93
CA ARG A 39 -4.52 0.65 17.56
C ARG A 39 -3.99 2.07 17.68
N LYS A 40 -2.69 2.20 17.90
CA LYS A 40 -2.02 3.46 17.71
C LYS A 40 -2.16 3.64 16.20
N ASP A 41 -3.14 4.44 15.79
CA ASP A 41 -3.38 4.68 14.38
C ASP A 41 -2.17 5.46 13.89
N LYS A 42 -1.29 4.76 13.17
CA LYS A 42 -0.23 5.43 12.42
C LYS A 42 -0.94 6.35 11.45
N MET A 43 -0.70 7.65 11.58
CA MET A 43 -1.30 8.67 10.73
C MET A 43 -1.15 8.31 9.24
N PRO A 44 -2.11 8.75 8.40
CA PRO A 44 -1.91 8.71 6.95
C PRO A 44 -0.64 9.46 6.61
N LEU A 45 0.04 9.02 5.54
CA LEU A 45 1.18 9.77 5.02
C LEU A 45 0.70 11.16 4.60
N GLN A 46 1.54 12.17 4.79
CA GLN A 46 1.29 13.49 4.22
C GLN A 46 1.61 13.44 2.73
N GLU A 47 0.62 13.73 1.88
CA GLU A 47 0.85 13.86 0.44
C GLU A 47 1.71 15.09 0.15
N LEU A 48 2.79 14.89 -0.61
CA LEU A 48 3.67 15.95 -1.08
C LEU A 48 3.75 15.91 -2.61
N LYS A 49 4.01 17.07 -3.23
CA LYS A 49 4.09 17.22 -4.69
C LYS A 49 5.49 17.61 -5.12
N GLN A 50 5.98 16.96 -6.18
CA GLN A 50 7.30 17.24 -6.74
C GLN A 50 7.38 18.69 -7.25
N THR A 51 8.52 19.33 -7.03
CA THR A 51 8.76 20.72 -7.45
C THR A 51 9.52 20.79 -8.78
N GLN A 52 10.24 19.73 -9.11
CA GLN A 52 10.98 19.53 -10.37
C GLN A 52 10.37 18.37 -11.17
N ARG A 53 10.57 18.34 -12.49
CA ARG A 53 9.91 17.38 -13.41
C ARG A 53 10.31 15.92 -13.16
N ASP A 54 11.53 15.69 -12.70
CA ASP A 54 12.17 14.40 -12.52
C ASP A 54 12.32 14.00 -11.05
N ALA A 55 11.85 14.81 -10.11
CA ALA A 55 12.02 14.60 -8.67
C ALA A 55 10.97 13.66 -8.01
N CYS A 56 10.35 12.75 -8.77
CA CYS A 56 9.32 11.86 -8.24
C CYS A 56 9.85 10.92 -7.14
N VAL A 57 11.04 10.35 -7.32
CA VAL A 57 11.71 9.48 -6.34
C VAL A 57 12.04 10.26 -5.08
N ALA A 58 12.69 11.43 -5.22
CA ALA A 58 13.03 12.30 -4.10
C ALA A 58 11.78 12.73 -3.29
N THR A 59 10.67 13.03 -3.98
CA THR A 59 9.41 13.39 -3.32
C THR A 59 8.81 12.22 -2.54
N CYS A 60 8.89 10.98 -3.07
CA CYS A 60 8.48 9.79 -2.33
C CYS A 60 9.35 9.58 -1.07
N CYS A 61 10.66 9.78 -1.18
CA CYS A 61 11.56 9.75 -0.02
C CYS A 61 11.15 10.81 1.02
N ALA A 62 10.88 12.05 0.60
CA ALA A 62 10.44 13.13 1.48
C ALA A 62 9.15 12.78 2.26
N MET A 63 8.17 12.15 1.59
CA MET A 63 6.94 11.66 2.25
C MET A 63 7.24 10.61 3.32
N LEU A 64 8.15 9.66 3.08
CA LEU A 64 8.53 8.64 4.06
C LEU A 64 9.36 9.22 5.22
N LEU A 65 10.18 10.22 4.93
CA LEU A 65 11.03 10.90 5.90
C LEU A 65 10.29 11.94 6.73
N ASN A 66 9.08 12.36 6.31
CA ASN A 66 8.37 13.49 6.87
C ASN A 66 9.23 14.78 6.84
N ARG A 67 9.81 15.07 5.68
CA ARG A 67 10.71 16.20 5.42
C ARG A 67 10.22 17.04 4.24
N PRO A 68 10.65 18.32 4.15
CA PRO A 68 10.45 19.12 2.94
C PRO A 68 11.01 18.44 1.69
N VAL A 69 10.35 18.63 0.55
CA VAL A 69 10.76 18.01 -0.72
C VAL A 69 12.09 18.61 -1.20
N GLU A 70 12.26 19.91 -1.02
CA GLU A 70 13.42 20.68 -1.45
C GLU A 70 14.71 20.20 -0.80
N ASP A 71 14.70 19.99 0.53
CA ASP A 71 15.85 19.46 1.27
C ASP A 71 16.29 18.10 0.73
N VAL A 72 15.31 17.21 0.47
CA VAL A 72 15.59 15.87 -0.04
C VAL A 72 16.11 15.93 -1.48
N ILE A 73 15.60 16.84 -2.32
CA ILE A 73 16.11 17.03 -3.68
C ILE A 73 17.58 17.46 -3.64
N GLU A 74 17.93 18.41 -2.78
CA GLU A 74 19.30 18.92 -2.65
C GLU A 74 20.29 17.82 -2.22
N GLU A 75 19.90 16.97 -1.28
CA GLU A 75 20.74 15.90 -0.73
C GLU A 75 20.85 14.65 -1.61
N PHE A 76 19.78 14.31 -2.33
CA PHE A 76 19.64 12.99 -2.95
C PHE A 76 19.59 13.04 -4.48
N HIS A 77 18.85 13.98 -5.06
CA HIS A 77 18.42 13.89 -6.46
C HIS A 77 19.60 13.81 -7.43
N LYS A 78 20.59 14.70 -7.27
CA LYS A 78 21.76 14.75 -8.14
C LYS A 78 22.61 13.47 -8.09
N GLU A 79 22.86 12.96 -6.89
CA GLU A 79 23.65 11.73 -6.72
C GLU A 79 22.91 10.51 -7.23
N PHE A 80 21.60 10.45 -7.01
CA PHE A 80 20.72 9.41 -7.56
C PHE A 80 20.73 9.40 -9.09
N THR A 81 20.56 10.56 -9.74
CA THR A 81 20.57 10.65 -11.21
C THR A 81 21.92 10.29 -11.84
N ASN A 82 23.01 10.46 -11.07
CA ASN A 82 24.36 10.09 -11.48
C ASN A 82 24.75 8.65 -11.06
N TYR A 83 23.81 7.88 -10.53
CA TYR A 83 24.01 6.50 -10.06
C TYR A 83 25.05 6.38 -8.93
N LEU A 84 25.30 7.45 -8.18
CA LEU A 84 26.23 7.48 -7.04
C LEU A 84 25.56 7.12 -5.72
N LYS A 85 24.22 7.25 -5.66
CA LYS A 85 23.42 6.94 -4.47
C LYS A 85 22.18 6.18 -4.89
N THR A 86 21.81 5.14 -4.14
CA THR A 86 20.60 4.37 -4.38
C THR A 86 19.48 4.82 -3.44
N THR A 87 18.23 4.61 -3.84
CA THR A 87 17.05 4.98 -3.04
C THR A 87 17.06 4.28 -1.67
N ASP A 88 17.32 2.98 -1.63
CA ASP A 88 17.43 2.20 -0.39
C ASP A 88 18.58 2.67 0.51
N GLY A 89 19.73 3.02 -0.07
CA GLY A 89 20.87 3.57 0.66
C GLY A 89 20.53 4.89 1.34
N TYR A 90 19.99 5.85 0.59
CA TYR A 90 19.59 7.16 1.13
C TYR A 90 18.51 7.03 2.22
N LEU A 91 17.50 6.18 2.00
CA LEU A 91 16.45 5.92 2.98
C LEU A 91 17.03 5.31 4.27
N ALA A 92 17.95 4.36 4.16
CA ALA A 92 18.60 3.73 5.30
C ALA A 92 19.44 4.73 6.12
N GLU A 93 20.20 5.61 5.46
CA GLU A 93 20.97 6.69 6.10
C GLU A 93 20.10 7.59 6.99
N HIS A 94 18.82 7.74 6.63
CA HIS A 94 17.86 8.60 7.31
C HIS A 94 16.83 7.83 8.16
N GLY A 95 17.12 6.56 8.49
CA GLY A 95 16.33 5.77 9.43
C GLY A 95 15.02 5.22 8.86
N VAL A 96 14.88 5.15 7.53
CA VAL A 96 13.82 4.41 6.83
C VAL A 96 14.35 3.03 6.48
N LYS A 97 13.61 1.98 6.86
CA LYS A 97 13.91 0.61 6.47
C LYS A 97 12.97 0.18 5.37
N VAL A 98 13.55 -0.21 4.25
CA VAL A 98 12.85 -0.79 3.10
C VAL A 98 13.41 -2.17 2.79
N GLN A 99 12.61 -2.99 2.12
CA GLN A 99 13.03 -4.29 1.59
C GLN A 99 12.54 -4.47 0.16
N ARG A 100 13.33 -5.17 -0.65
CA ARG A 100 12.87 -5.67 -1.95
C ARG A 100 12.05 -6.94 -1.71
N THR A 101 10.93 -7.06 -2.41
CA THR A 101 10.06 -8.24 -2.33
C THR A 101 10.36 -9.19 -3.48
N GLU A 102 10.24 -10.51 -3.24
CA GLU A 102 10.34 -11.51 -4.30
C GLU A 102 9.15 -11.41 -5.26
N ASP A 103 7.93 -11.34 -4.71
CA ASP A 103 6.75 -10.94 -5.47
C ASP A 103 6.73 -9.43 -5.62
N ARG A 104 6.87 -8.97 -6.87
CA ARG A 104 6.92 -7.54 -7.20
C ARG A 104 5.59 -6.99 -7.71
N THR A 105 4.49 -7.70 -7.55
CA THR A 105 3.19 -7.33 -8.13
C THR A 105 2.06 -7.32 -7.12
N THR A 106 2.08 -8.19 -6.11
CA THR A 106 0.97 -8.28 -5.14
C THR A 106 1.11 -7.25 -4.02
N LEU A 107 0.11 -6.38 -3.87
CA LEU A 107 0.00 -5.49 -2.71
C LEU A 107 -0.77 -6.19 -1.60
N LEU A 108 -0.10 -6.45 -0.47
CA LEU A 108 -0.77 -6.99 0.72
C LEU A 108 -1.37 -5.87 1.55
N PHE A 109 -2.46 -6.16 2.28
CA PHE A 109 -3.07 -5.20 3.19
C PHE A 109 -2.16 -4.83 4.37
N ASN A 110 -2.38 -3.64 4.92
CA ASN A 110 -1.66 -3.11 6.08
C ASN A 110 -0.15 -2.92 5.86
N ARG A 111 0.24 -2.50 4.65
CA ARG A 111 1.61 -2.26 4.21
C ARG A 111 1.71 -0.92 3.48
N ILE A 112 2.95 -0.48 3.25
CA ILE A 112 3.25 0.67 2.39
C ILE A 112 4.30 0.23 1.39
N TYR A 113 4.12 0.63 0.13
CA TYR A 113 5.00 0.26 -0.96
C TYR A 113 5.46 1.48 -1.74
N MET A 114 6.71 1.44 -2.19
CA MET A 114 7.21 2.28 -3.27
C MET A 114 6.98 1.54 -4.58
N LEU A 115 6.17 2.13 -5.47
CA LEU A 115 5.78 1.53 -6.73
C LEU A 115 6.41 2.27 -7.91
N LEU A 116 6.98 1.50 -8.84
CA LEU A 116 7.36 1.95 -10.15
C LEU A 116 6.19 1.74 -11.11
N VAL A 117 5.75 2.82 -11.76
CA VAL A 117 4.58 2.82 -12.66
C VAL A 117 4.94 3.50 -13.99
N PRO A 118 4.27 3.20 -15.11
CA PRO A 118 4.44 3.98 -16.32
C PRO A 118 4.12 5.47 -16.07
N SER A 119 4.90 6.39 -16.62
CA SER A 119 4.59 7.81 -16.44
C SER A 119 3.40 8.23 -17.31
N LEU A 120 2.38 8.82 -16.69
CA LEU A 120 1.27 9.48 -17.40
C LEU A 120 1.72 10.75 -18.13
N ASN A 121 2.81 11.37 -17.68
CA ASN A 121 3.22 12.71 -18.10
C ASN A 121 4.42 12.70 -19.06
N THR A 122 5.18 11.60 -19.14
CA THR A 122 6.33 11.48 -20.04
C THR A 122 6.37 10.07 -20.66
N PRO A 123 5.92 9.91 -21.92
CA PRO A 123 5.91 8.60 -22.59
C PRO A 123 7.28 7.92 -22.61
N GLY A 124 7.29 6.60 -22.40
CA GLY A 124 8.52 5.80 -22.39
C GLY A 124 9.32 5.86 -21.09
N MET A 125 8.89 6.66 -20.11
CA MET A 125 9.55 6.79 -18.81
C MET A 125 8.72 6.16 -17.70
N PHE A 126 9.41 5.78 -16.61
CA PHE A 126 8.77 5.37 -15.38
C PHE A 126 8.56 6.56 -14.43
N HIS A 127 7.66 6.38 -13.48
CA HIS A 127 7.31 7.31 -12.41
C HIS A 127 7.25 6.56 -11.08
N GLN A 128 7.66 7.23 -10.00
CA GLN A 128 7.65 6.65 -8.66
C GLN A 128 6.46 7.21 -7.87
N VAL A 129 5.67 6.32 -7.26
CA VAL A 129 4.56 6.66 -6.36
C VAL A 129 4.64 5.83 -5.07
N LEU A 130 3.88 6.24 -4.05
CA LEU A 130 3.64 5.41 -2.86
C LEU A 130 2.23 4.83 -2.88
N ALA A 131 2.10 3.56 -2.50
CA ALA A 131 0.82 2.95 -2.18
C ALA A 131 0.74 2.63 -0.70
N ASP A 132 -0.31 3.10 -0.04
CA ASP A 132 -0.63 2.80 1.35
C ASP A 132 -1.87 1.92 1.40
N THR A 133 -1.70 0.67 1.83
CA THR A 133 -2.78 -0.33 1.94
C THR A 133 -3.27 -0.50 3.37
N ARG A 134 -2.89 0.41 4.28
CA ARG A 134 -3.37 0.44 5.65
C ARG A 134 -4.81 0.94 5.70
N HIS A 135 -5.47 0.74 6.84
CA HIS A 135 -6.81 1.28 7.09
C HIS A 135 -7.92 0.74 6.16
N GLY A 136 -7.71 -0.43 5.56
CA GLY A 136 -8.74 -1.14 4.78
C GLY A 136 -9.02 -0.57 3.39
N LYS A 137 -8.20 0.37 2.91
CA LYS A 137 -8.25 0.90 1.54
C LYS A 137 -6.86 1.06 0.96
N VAL A 138 -6.77 1.19 -0.36
CA VAL A 138 -5.51 1.48 -1.05
C VAL A 138 -5.52 2.95 -1.45
N VAL A 139 -4.58 3.72 -0.91
CA VAL A 139 -4.38 5.14 -1.24
C VAL A 139 -3.08 5.29 -2.02
N ILE A 140 -3.13 5.96 -3.17
CA ILE A 140 -1.94 6.27 -3.98
C ILE A 140 -1.53 7.71 -3.71
N TYR A 141 -0.28 7.89 -3.27
CA TYR A 141 0.35 9.20 -3.14
C TYR A 141 1.25 9.40 -4.34
N ASP A 142 0.76 10.15 -5.32
CA ASP A 142 1.45 10.45 -6.57
C ASP A 142 2.08 11.86 -6.50
N PRO A 143 3.43 11.98 -6.56
CA PRO A 143 4.12 13.26 -6.54
C PRO A 143 3.73 14.25 -7.65
N SER A 144 3.14 13.78 -8.76
CA SER A 144 2.82 14.61 -9.92
C SER A 144 1.86 15.76 -9.57
N ARG A 145 2.15 16.94 -10.11
CA ARG A 145 1.25 18.12 -10.11
C ARG A 145 0.31 18.15 -11.31
N ASN A 146 0.53 17.28 -12.30
CA ASN A 146 -0.24 17.19 -13.52
C ASN A 146 -1.16 15.95 -13.46
N LEU A 147 -1.18 15.12 -14.51
CA LEU A 147 -1.90 13.85 -14.46
C LEU A 147 -1.30 12.99 -13.35
N ARG A 148 -2.16 12.39 -12.53
CA ARG A 148 -1.76 11.57 -11.39
C ARG A 148 -2.57 10.29 -11.29
N TYR A 149 -2.01 9.30 -10.61
CA TYR A 149 -2.69 8.05 -10.31
C TYR A 149 -3.58 8.14 -9.06
N SER A 150 -4.74 7.48 -9.14
CA SER A 150 -5.64 7.19 -8.02
C SER A 150 -6.20 5.77 -8.19
N MET A 151 -6.63 5.11 -7.12
CA MET A 151 -7.42 3.86 -7.25
C MET A 151 -8.87 4.15 -7.66
N GLU A 152 -9.38 5.31 -7.23
CA GLU A 152 -10.74 5.80 -7.44
C GLU A 152 -10.61 7.22 -8.02
N PRO A 153 -10.39 7.37 -9.34
CA PRO A 153 -10.22 8.68 -9.95
C PRO A 153 -11.54 9.46 -9.95
N GLU A 154 -11.54 10.67 -9.42
CA GLU A 154 -12.74 11.52 -9.33
C GLU A 154 -12.69 12.72 -10.29
N GLY A 155 -11.50 13.08 -10.79
CA GLY A 155 -11.29 14.27 -11.61
C GLY A 155 -10.60 14.02 -12.95
N GLU A 156 -10.65 15.03 -13.84
CA GLU A 156 -10.04 14.96 -15.17
C GLU A 156 -8.51 14.80 -15.14
N MET A 157 -7.88 15.19 -14.04
CA MET A 157 -6.44 15.08 -13.81
C MET A 157 -6.01 13.73 -13.21
N GLU A 158 -6.95 12.79 -13.03
CA GLU A 158 -6.68 11.51 -12.38
C GLU A 158 -6.89 10.35 -13.34
N ARG A 159 -6.03 9.34 -13.23
CA ARG A 159 -6.17 8.08 -13.97
C ARG A 159 -6.08 6.92 -13.00
N GLN A 160 -6.83 5.87 -13.30
CA GLN A 160 -6.78 4.66 -12.48
C GLN A 160 -5.39 4.02 -12.59
N LEU A 161 -4.83 3.58 -11.47
CA LEU A 161 -3.62 2.77 -11.45
C LEU A 161 -3.95 1.32 -11.81
N LEU A 162 -3.44 0.84 -12.95
CA LEU A 162 -3.75 -0.50 -13.48
C LEU A 162 -2.57 -1.47 -13.43
N SER A 163 -1.34 -0.96 -13.40
CA SER A 163 -0.13 -1.78 -13.38
C SER A 163 0.98 -1.08 -12.62
N TRP A 164 1.80 -1.88 -11.95
CA TRP A 164 2.93 -1.43 -11.16
C TRP A 164 3.96 -2.54 -11.04
N VAL A 165 5.15 -2.14 -10.64
CA VAL A 165 6.17 -3.03 -10.09
C VAL A 165 6.52 -2.51 -8.71
N ILE A 166 6.53 -3.38 -7.71
CA ILE A 166 7.02 -3.04 -6.38
C ILE A 166 8.53 -2.87 -6.49
N ASP A 167 8.99 -1.66 -6.18
CA ASP A 167 10.41 -1.39 -6.01
C ASP A 167 10.82 -1.75 -4.58
N TYR A 168 10.04 -1.26 -3.60
CA TYR A 168 10.28 -1.52 -2.19
C TYR A 168 8.99 -1.69 -1.38
N GLU A 169 9.00 -2.58 -0.40
CA GLU A 169 8.09 -2.53 0.76
C GLU A 169 8.74 -1.68 1.88
N VAL A 170 7.98 -0.76 2.46
CA VAL A 170 8.42 0.06 3.59
C VAL A 170 8.13 -0.66 4.90
N VAL A 171 9.19 -1.01 5.63
CA VAL A 171 9.11 -1.74 6.92
C VAL A 171 9.01 -0.75 8.08
N GLU A 172 9.84 0.29 8.06
CA GLU A 172 9.87 1.34 9.09
C GLU A 172 10.16 2.69 8.43
N ALA A 173 9.49 3.76 8.84
CA ALA A 173 9.78 5.10 8.37
C ALA A 173 9.44 6.16 9.44
N PRO A 174 10.18 7.29 9.52
CA PRO A 174 9.88 8.39 10.44
C PRO A 174 8.45 8.92 10.33
N ALA A 175 7.91 9.04 9.11
CA ALA A 175 6.53 9.48 8.87
C ALA A 175 5.46 8.56 9.49
N LEU A 176 5.83 7.35 9.89
CA LEU A 176 4.94 6.34 10.47
C LEU A 176 5.04 6.27 12.00
N LYS A 177 5.90 7.10 12.62
CA LYS A 177 6.03 7.20 14.08
C LYS A 177 4.94 8.12 14.63
N TYR A 178 4.33 7.72 15.73
CA TYR A 178 3.19 8.41 16.34
C TYR A 178 3.53 9.84 16.78
N LYS A 179 2.59 10.79 16.65
CA LYS A 179 2.58 11.97 17.52
C LYS A 179 2.22 11.49 18.93
N LEU A 180 3.10 11.72 19.89
CA LEU A 180 2.73 11.70 21.30
C LEU A 180 1.82 12.91 21.52
N GLU A 181 0.55 12.69 21.84
CA GLU A 181 -0.27 13.74 22.44
C GLU A 181 0.38 14.06 23.79
N VAL A 182 0.96 15.25 23.88
CA VAL A 182 1.32 15.86 25.16
C VAL A 182 0.02 16.42 25.73
N HIS A 183 -0.52 15.75 26.75
CA HIS A 183 -1.60 16.27 27.58
C HIS A 183 -1.12 17.46 28.41
#